data_AF-A0A7S0GM22-F1
#
_entry.id   AF-A0A7S0GM22-F1
#
_cell.length_a   1.000
_cell.length_b   1.000
_cell.length_c   1.000
_cell.angle_alpha   90.00
_cell.angle_beta   90.00
_cell.angle_gamma   90.00
#
_symmetry.space_group_name_H-M   'P 1'
#
loop_
_entity.id
_entity.type
_entity.pdbx_description
1 polymer ?
#
loop_
_entity_poly.entity_id
_entity_poly.type
_entity_poly.pdbx_seq_one_letter_code
_entity_poly.pdbx_strand_id
1 'polypeptide(L)'
;TAPTTTTCGTFTNDASRICSRQLARRYYLIQKAKMASIFGIVINTLNISQFTTIVSQLQSKLHKHDRHAYTLVISKLNVAKLTNFAEIETFVLVGCSLQFSGLLDNREFHVPVITPYELGFVLE
;
A
#
# COMPACT_ATOMS: atom_id res chain seq x y z
N THR A 1 -8.16 28.91 -48.51
CA THR A 1 -7.46 29.02 -47.22
C THR A 1 -8.38 28.50 -46.13
N ALA A 2 -8.22 27.24 -45.73
CA ALA A 2 -9.06 26.59 -44.71
C ALA A 2 -8.41 26.74 -43.33
N PRO A 3 -9.18 26.95 -42.24
CA PRO A 3 -8.64 26.99 -40.89
C PRO A 3 -8.39 25.57 -40.35
N THR A 4 -7.17 25.31 -39.90
CA THR A 4 -6.79 24.07 -39.21
C THR A 4 -7.40 24.05 -37.81
N THR A 5 -8.46 23.27 -37.61
CA THR A 5 -9.02 22.99 -36.28
C THR A 5 -8.29 21.79 -35.67
N THR A 6 -7.21 22.05 -34.93
CA THR A 6 -6.54 21.03 -34.10
C THR A 6 -7.41 20.72 -32.89
N THR A 7 -7.92 19.50 -32.84
CA THR A 7 -8.92 19.01 -31.88
C THR A 7 -8.28 18.62 -30.54
N CYS A 8 -8.52 19.39 -29.48
CA CYS A 8 -8.33 18.97 -28.09
C CYS A 8 -9.54 18.12 -27.66
N GLY A 9 -9.47 16.78 -27.75
CA GLY A 9 -10.64 15.94 -27.44
C GLY A 9 -10.38 14.52 -26.90
N THR A 10 -9.14 14.04 -26.83
CA THR A 10 -8.86 12.62 -26.49
C THR A 10 -8.28 12.37 -25.10
N PHE A 11 -7.91 13.40 -24.33
CA PHE A 11 -7.22 13.20 -23.04
C PHE A 11 -8.10 12.71 -21.88
N THR A 12 -9.43 12.85 -21.93
CA THR A 12 -10.31 12.54 -20.79
C THR A 12 -10.68 11.06 -20.66
N ASN A 13 -10.77 10.33 -21.78
CA ASN A 13 -11.20 8.92 -21.80
C ASN A 13 -10.10 7.94 -21.36
N ASP A 14 -8.83 8.26 -21.58
CA ASP A 14 -7.73 7.37 -21.18
C ASP A 14 -7.38 7.56 -19.70
N ALA A 15 -7.47 8.79 -19.19
CA ALA A 15 -7.29 9.08 -17.77
C ALA A 15 -8.36 8.39 -16.90
N SER A 16 -9.63 8.41 -17.34
CA SER A 16 -10.72 7.73 -16.62
C SER A 16 -10.50 6.21 -16.58
N ARG A 17 -10.08 5.59 -17.69
CA ARG A 17 -9.73 4.16 -17.75
C ARG A 17 -8.57 3.78 -16.84
N ILE A 18 -7.51 4.60 -16.81
CA ILE A 18 -6.35 4.38 -15.91
C ILE A 18 -6.80 4.46 -14.45
N CYS A 19 -7.60 5.48 -14.10
CA CYS A 19 -8.13 5.66 -12.76
C CYS A 19 -9.02 4.49 -12.33
N SER A 20 -9.96 4.05 -13.19
CA SER A 20 -10.82 2.89 -12.92
C SER A 20 -10.01 1.61 -12.69
N ARG A 21 -8.96 1.38 -13.48
CA ARG A 21 -8.08 0.21 -13.32
C ARG A 21 -7.26 0.27 -12.04
N GLN A 22 -6.73 1.44 -11.67
CA GLN A 22 -6.00 1.62 -10.41
C GLN A 22 -6.93 1.40 -9.22
N LEU A 23 -8.15 1.92 -9.26
CA LEU A 23 -9.15 1.73 -8.22
C LEU A 23 -9.55 0.25 -8.08
N ALA A 24 -9.84 -0.44 -9.19
CA ALA A 24 -10.15 -1.87 -9.17
C ALA A 24 -8.99 -2.71 -8.58
N ARG A 25 -7.75 -2.39 -8.98
CA ARG A 25 -6.54 -3.02 -8.40
C ARG A 25 -6.46 -2.74 -6.91
N ARG A 26 -6.77 -1.52 -6.47
CA ARG A 26 -6.71 -1.14 -5.06
C ARG A 26 -7.71 -1.91 -4.21
N TYR A 27 -8.95 -2.01 -4.68
CA TYR A 27 -9.98 -2.83 -4.02
C TYR A 27 -9.57 -4.29 -3.92
N TYR A 28 -9.03 -4.87 -4.98
CA TYR A 28 -8.53 -6.24 -4.95
C TYR A 28 -7.46 -6.45 -3.86
N LEU A 29 -6.50 -5.54 -3.73
CA LEU A 29 -5.46 -5.63 -2.69
C LEU A 29 -6.03 -5.52 -1.27
N ILE A 30 -7.02 -4.65 -1.06
CA ILE A 30 -7.71 -4.51 0.23
C ILE A 30 -8.49 -5.78 0.57
N GLN A 31 -9.21 -6.36 -0.40
CA GLN A 31 -9.92 -7.62 -0.19
C GLN A 31 -8.97 -8.78 0.10
N LYS A 32 -7.82 -8.84 -0.58
CA LYS A 32 -6.76 -9.81 -0.27
C LYS A 32 -6.23 -9.62 1.15
N ALA A 33 -6.04 -8.38 1.60
CA ALA A 33 -5.59 -8.07 2.95
C ALA A 33 -6.61 -8.49 4.03
N LYS A 34 -7.92 -8.46 3.76
CA LYS A 34 -8.96 -8.96 4.70
C LYS A 34 -8.81 -10.44 5.04
N MET A 35 -8.27 -11.23 4.09
CA MET A 35 -8.05 -12.67 4.27
C MET A 35 -6.73 -12.98 4.97
N ALA A 36 -5.84 -11.99 5.13
CA ALA A 36 -4.53 -12.19 5.71
C ALA A 36 -4.59 -12.38 7.24
N SER A 37 -3.74 -13.26 7.76
CA SER A 37 -3.55 -13.55 9.18
C SER A 37 -2.28 -12.92 9.74
N ILE A 38 -1.26 -12.75 8.89
CA ILE A 38 0.07 -12.26 9.28
C ILE A 38 0.38 -10.94 8.58
N PHE A 39 0.60 -9.90 9.39
CA PHE A 39 0.84 -8.53 8.93
C PHE A 39 2.26 -8.06 9.28
N GLY A 40 2.88 -7.33 8.35
CA GLY A 40 4.16 -6.66 8.56
C GLY A 40 3.98 -5.15 8.59
N ILE A 41 4.12 -4.53 9.75
CA ILE A 41 4.15 -3.07 9.91
C ILE A 41 5.53 -2.57 9.52
N VAL A 42 5.60 -1.87 8.40
CA VAL A 42 6.85 -1.37 7.83
C VAL A 42 7.01 0.11 8.13
N ILE A 43 8.09 0.47 8.82
CA ILE A 43 8.41 1.85 9.18
C ILE A 43 9.55 2.34 8.29
N ASN A 44 9.27 3.38 7.50
CA ASN A 44 10.24 3.98 6.58
C ASN A 44 10.49 5.45 6.94
N THR A 45 11.15 5.66 8.09
CA THR A 45 11.54 7.00 8.55
C THR A 45 12.86 6.95 9.31
N LEU A 46 13.62 8.05 9.24
CA LEU A 46 14.82 8.26 10.04
C LEU A 46 14.49 8.54 11.51
N ASN A 47 13.27 9.01 11.81
CA ASN A 47 12.86 9.34 13.16
C ASN A 47 11.75 8.40 13.65
N ILE A 48 12.16 7.24 14.17
CA ILE A 48 11.23 6.20 14.63
C ILE A 48 10.41 6.61 15.86
N SER A 49 10.95 7.52 16.69
CA SER A 49 10.35 7.93 17.96
C SER A 49 8.94 8.50 17.81
N GLN A 50 8.66 9.14 16.67
CA GLN A 50 7.37 9.76 16.39
C GLN A 50 6.29 8.73 16.00
N PHE A 51 6.69 7.54 15.56
CA PHE A 51 5.80 6.52 15.04
C PHE A 51 5.56 5.36 16.01
N THR A 52 6.30 5.29 17.11
CA THR A 52 6.16 4.23 18.13
C THR A 52 4.72 4.14 18.64
N THR A 53 4.09 5.27 18.96
CA THR A 53 2.69 5.33 19.41
C THR A 53 1.73 4.76 18.36
N ILE A 54 1.90 5.13 17.09
CA ILE A 54 1.07 4.65 15.99
C ILE A 54 1.26 3.15 15.82
N VAL A 55 2.49 2.67 15.82
CA VAL A 55 2.83 1.25 15.67
C VAL A 55 2.20 0.43 16.80
N SER A 56 2.32 0.87 18.04
CA SER A 56 1.69 0.21 19.20
C SER A 56 0.16 0.15 19.08
N GLN A 57 -0.46 1.22 18.57
CA GLN A 57 -1.90 1.25 18.30
C GLN A 57 -2.30 0.26 17.20
N LEU A 58 -1.52 0.18 16.11
CA LEU A 58 -1.77 -0.76 15.01
C LEU A 58 -1.59 -2.21 15.46
N GLN A 59 -0.54 -2.52 16.21
CA GLN A 59 -0.33 -3.83 16.81
C GLN A 59 -1.49 -4.20 17.73
N SER A 60 -1.91 -3.28 18.62
CA SER A 60 -3.04 -3.52 19.52
C SER A 60 -4.34 -3.79 18.76
N LYS A 61 -4.58 -3.09 17.64
CA LYS A 61 -5.73 -3.37 16.75
C LYS A 61 -5.61 -4.75 16.11
N LEU A 62 -4.47 -5.10 15.52
CA LEU A 62 -4.25 -6.41 14.90
C LEU A 62 -4.43 -7.55 15.90
N HIS A 63 -3.88 -7.43 17.11
CA HIS A 63 -4.02 -8.42 18.16
C HIS A 63 -5.47 -8.59 18.65
N LYS A 64 -6.28 -7.52 18.68
CA LYS A 64 -7.71 -7.62 19.03
C LYS A 64 -8.53 -8.43 18.03
N HIS A 65 -8.06 -8.54 16.78
CA HIS A 65 -8.69 -9.32 15.71
C HIS A 65 -7.96 -10.64 15.44
N ASP A 66 -7.16 -11.13 16.40
CA ASP A 66 -6.40 -12.38 16.31
C ASP A 66 -5.45 -12.45 15.09
N ARG A 67 -4.85 -11.31 14.73
CA ARG A 67 -3.86 -11.19 13.66
C ARG A 67 -2.46 -11.02 14.22
N HIS A 68 -1.47 -11.68 13.61
CA HIS A 68 -0.06 -11.54 13.98
C HIS A 68 0.52 -10.27 13.34
N ALA A 69 1.35 -9.54 14.08
CA ALA A 69 1.91 -8.26 13.64
C ALA A 69 3.43 -8.21 13.88
N TYR A 70 4.22 -8.19 12.81
CA TYR A 70 5.66 -7.98 12.84
C TYR A 70 6.01 -6.52 12.56
N THR A 71 6.90 -5.92 13.34
CA THR A 71 7.38 -4.55 13.08
C THR A 71 8.73 -4.58 12.39
N LEU A 72 8.80 -4.03 11.19
CA LEU A 72 9.99 -3.99 10.33
C LEU A 72 10.43 -2.54 10.14
N VAL A 73 11.66 -2.24 10.54
CA VAL A 73 12.27 -0.91 10.34
C VAL A 73 13.18 -0.98 9.12
N ILE A 74 12.82 -0.26 8.06
CA ILE A 74 13.55 -0.32 6.78
C ILE A 74 13.81 1.11 6.29
N SER A 75 15.08 1.52 6.19
CA SER A 75 15.45 2.88 5.73
C SER A 75 15.19 3.12 4.24
N LYS A 76 15.25 2.07 3.42
CA LYS A 76 14.99 2.11 1.97
C LYS A 76 14.21 0.87 1.58
N LEU A 77 12.96 1.08 1.16
CA LEU A 77 12.06 0.02 0.72
C LEU A 77 12.44 -0.46 -0.67
N ASN A 78 12.51 -1.79 -0.79
CA ASN A 78 12.70 -2.48 -2.06
C ASN A 78 11.97 -3.82 -1.98
N VAL A 79 11.47 -4.30 -3.11
CA VAL A 79 10.82 -5.59 -3.27
C VAL A 79 11.68 -6.71 -2.68
N ALA A 80 12.97 -6.74 -3.01
CA ALA A 80 13.91 -7.75 -2.54
C ALA A 80 14.03 -7.85 -1.00
N LYS A 81 13.81 -6.75 -0.27
CA LYS A 81 13.85 -6.76 1.19
C LYS A 81 12.56 -7.32 1.78
N LEU A 82 11.43 -7.03 1.14
CA LEU A 82 10.12 -7.51 1.59
C LEU A 82 9.94 -8.99 1.32
N THR A 83 10.48 -9.49 0.20
CA THR A 83 10.44 -10.92 -0.16
C THR A 83 11.19 -11.83 0.82
N ASN A 84 12.17 -11.30 1.58
CA ASN A 84 12.85 -12.07 2.63
C ASN A 84 11.92 -12.44 3.79
N PHE A 85 10.79 -11.74 3.94
CA PHE A 85 9.77 -12.02 4.96
C PHE A 85 8.59 -12.74 4.33
N ALA A 86 8.83 -13.93 3.76
CA ALA A 86 7.82 -14.69 3.02
C ALA A 86 6.61 -15.14 3.87
N GLU A 87 6.75 -15.19 5.19
CA GLU A 87 5.67 -15.47 6.13
C GLU A 87 4.63 -14.34 6.18
N ILE A 88 5.00 -13.12 5.80
CA ILE A 88 4.12 -11.95 5.87
C ILE A 88 3.22 -11.91 4.64
N GLU A 89 1.91 -11.94 4.90
CA GLU A 89 0.89 -11.98 3.86
C GLU A 89 0.41 -10.58 3.45
N THR A 90 0.57 -9.56 4.30
CA THR A 90 0.22 -8.17 4.00
C THR A 90 1.16 -7.21 4.70
N PHE A 91 1.62 -6.18 3.99
CA PHE A 91 2.45 -5.11 4.57
C PHE A 91 1.65 -3.85 4.82
N VAL A 92 1.85 -3.23 5.99
CA VAL A 92 1.25 -1.95 6.38
C VAL A 92 2.35 -0.91 6.40
N LEU A 93 2.33 0.04 5.46
CA LEU A 93 3.37 1.06 5.38
C LEU A 93 3.06 2.25 6.29
N VAL A 94 3.91 2.47 7.30
CA VAL A 94 3.89 3.64 8.19
C VAL A 94 5.06 4.55 7.83
N GLY A 95 4.79 5.65 7.12
CA GLY A 95 5.83 6.58 6.68
C GLY A 95 5.42 7.41 5.46
N CYS A 96 6.40 7.86 4.68
CA CYS A 96 6.15 8.71 3.51
C CYS A 96 5.50 7.94 2.35
N SER A 97 4.47 8.53 1.75
CA SER A 97 3.69 7.98 0.63
C SER A 97 4.48 7.89 -0.69
N LEU A 98 5.63 8.55 -0.81
CA LEU A 98 6.45 8.50 -2.03
C LEU A 98 6.99 7.09 -2.31
N GLN A 99 7.45 6.37 -1.28
CA GLN A 99 7.92 4.99 -1.46
C GLN A 99 6.77 3.98 -1.68
N PHE A 100 5.54 4.37 -1.32
CA PHE A 100 4.36 3.55 -1.54
C PHE A 100 4.05 3.37 -3.03
N SER A 101 4.06 4.46 -3.79
CA SER A 101 3.78 4.46 -5.23
C SER A 101 4.79 3.61 -6.01
N GLY A 102 6.08 3.76 -5.69
CA GLY A 102 7.15 2.99 -6.33
C GLY A 102 6.99 1.47 -6.12
N LEU A 103 6.47 1.05 -4.96
CA LEU A 103 6.25 -0.38 -4.70
C LEU A 103 5.02 -0.93 -5.44
N LEU A 104 3.97 -0.12 -5.61
CA LEU A 104 2.76 -0.53 -6.34
C LEU A 104 3.00 -0.72 -7.85
N ASP A 105 3.98 -0.03 -8.43
CA ASP A 105 4.27 -0.14 -9.87
C ASP A 105 5.08 -1.39 -10.24
N ASN A 106 5.68 -2.06 -9.24
CA ASN A 106 6.42 -3.30 -9.45
C ASN A 106 5.46 -4.48 -9.68
N ARG A 107 5.48 -5.04 -10.90
CA ARG A 107 4.60 -6.16 -11.30
C ARG A 107 4.94 -7.48 -10.61
N GLU A 108 6.18 -7.61 -10.13
CA GLU A 108 6.72 -8.83 -9.50
C GLU A 108 6.35 -8.94 -8.01
N PHE A 109 5.78 -7.87 -7.42
CA PHE A 109 5.41 -7.87 -6.01
C PHE A 109 3.93 -8.18 -5.81
N HIS A 110 3.63 -9.40 -5.36
CA HIS A 110 2.26 -9.92 -5.22
C HIS A 110 1.67 -9.82 -3.82
N VAL A 111 2.47 -9.38 -2.83
CA VAL A 111 2.02 -9.16 -1.46
C VAL A 111 1.37 -7.79 -1.37
N PRO A 112 0.12 -7.67 -0.89
CA PRO A 112 -0.56 -6.39 -0.77
C PRO A 112 0.18 -5.47 0.20
N VAL A 113 0.31 -4.19 -0.19
CA VAL A 113 0.77 -3.13 0.69
C VAL A 113 -0.35 -2.13 0.86
N ILE A 114 -0.70 -1.90 2.12
CA ILE A 114 -1.80 -1.05 2.54
C ILE A 114 -1.29 0.06 3.45
N THR A 115 -2.10 1.10 3.56
CA THR A 115 -1.89 2.20 4.49
C THR A 115 -2.54 1.90 5.85
N PRO A 116 -2.14 2.58 6.94
CA PRO A 116 -2.79 2.44 8.24
C PRO A 116 -4.27 2.78 8.22
N TYR A 117 -4.69 3.68 7.32
CA TYR A 117 -6.09 4.03 7.12
C TYR A 117 -6.89 2.87 6.51
N GLU A 118 -6.34 2.21 5.49
CA GLU A 118 -6.97 1.03 4.89
C GLU A 118 -7.00 -0.17 5.83
N LEU A 119 -6.01 -0.30 6.71
CA LEU A 119 -6.01 -1.35 7.72
C LEU A 119 -7.25 -1.26 8.63
N GLY A 120 -7.78 -0.06 8.89
CA GLY A 120 -9.06 0.11 9.59
C GLY A 120 -10.20 -0.65 8.90
N PHE A 121 -10.39 -0.41 7.60
CA PHE A 121 -11.40 -1.09 6.78
C PHE A 121 -11.14 -2.58 6.58
N VAL A 122 -9.89 -3.03 6.73
CA VAL A 122 -9.51 -4.44 6.62
C VAL A 122 -9.90 -5.21 7.88
N LEU A 123 -9.84 -4.58 9.04
CA LEU A 123 -10.16 -5.19 10.34
C LEU A 123 -11.64 -5.07 10.73
N GLU A 124 -12.38 -4.13 10.13
CA GLU A 124 -13.84 -4.09 10.13
C GLU A 124 -14.45 -5.23 9.29
#